data_AF-A0A4S2JFJ2-F1
#
_entry.id   AF-A0A4S2JFJ2-F1
#
_cell.length_a   1.000
_cell.length_b   1.000
_cell.length_c   1.000
_cell.angle_alpha   90.00
_cell.angle_beta   90.00
_cell.angle_gamma   90.00
#
_symmetry.space_group_name_H-M   'P 1'
#
loop_
_entity.id
_entity.type
_entity.pdbx_description
1 polymer ?
#
loop_
_entity_poly.entity_id
_entity_poly.type
_entity_poly.pdbx_seq_one_letter_code
_entity_poly.pdbx_strand_id
1 'polypeptide(L)'
;MITDEELARRMDDISKSFSSTVFHSPAQQDKTLDKITMIVRNATKKQLQSRHPRALVTCLLRILLHYESVLHMDGFCEWKRRRKFRVARDCYHSLLKSYLPEKSREVVETIVEAVYHERLWKFETFCFEVMYSLLDVSPVSVGLIIHAVWNKLTLPEIGVEDARGLVRVLYELLDVYVWPATQDTVATIERMLGLFHASIIARLTTIFDSSSSASLVPSPPPPLASLKKGLEVCLRNTMKHLSNDQLLVVVQHMCSWTVAAGTTDEFVLEFGSTLEFAAYTHQADLYEQTLTPTIFPLLMRMVGSSSRLTSLLGNRVLQYLMDRKDNRAIFDTPRIFFEHTRLDLRVAQCRKEDRLFFKLHRELLHDSLLKSLINHMDSRMNLETTYCTVCLIAVEVPCGFTAAALVCLAMNLQEIILQQQNNRVEVACHVHATIISIMSLICWIHKAEVFYSYVNRIVMERAQWAPHLNPPIQSQYNFALHHVLWNKPELFFIDWEARYGLWKCFRLTDSHDSTSLIV
;
A
#
# COMPACT_ATOMS: atom_id res chain seq x y z
N MET A 1 -35.85 -28.28 30.40
CA MET A 1 -35.52 -28.07 28.98
C MET A 1 -36.74 -27.54 28.27
N ILE A 2 -36.59 -26.56 27.38
CA ILE A 2 -37.70 -26.00 26.57
C ILE A 2 -37.97 -26.94 25.38
N THR A 3 -39.24 -27.20 25.07
CA THR A 3 -39.65 -27.97 23.88
C THR A 3 -39.57 -27.10 22.62
N ASP A 4 -39.43 -27.70 21.43
CA ASP A 4 -39.26 -26.95 20.18
C ASP A 4 -40.46 -26.05 19.83
N GLU A 5 -41.68 -26.48 20.19
CA GLU A 5 -42.91 -25.71 20.02
C GLU A 5 -43.00 -24.52 20.99
N GLU A 6 -42.53 -24.71 22.21
CA GLU A 6 -42.47 -23.64 23.22
C GLU A 6 -41.37 -22.62 22.88
N LEU A 7 -40.25 -23.07 22.32
CA LEU A 7 -39.22 -22.19 21.75
C LEU A 7 -39.79 -21.37 20.59
N ALA A 8 -40.63 -21.99 19.74
CA ALA A 8 -41.32 -21.32 18.62
C ALA A 8 -42.17 -20.15 19.10
N ARG A 9 -43.11 -20.44 20.00
CA ARG A 9 -44.04 -19.45 20.53
C ARG A 9 -43.29 -18.29 21.17
N ARG A 10 -42.25 -18.57 21.95
CA ARG A 10 -41.45 -17.53 22.61
C ARG A 10 -40.67 -16.65 21.62
N MET A 11 -40.11 -17.22 20.56
CA MET A 11 -39.43 -16.43 19.52
C MET A 11 -40.39 -15.59 18.69
N ASP A 12 -41.58 -16.14 18.36
CA ASP A 12 -42.63 -15.41 17.65
C ASP A 12 -43.20 -14.28 18.50
N ASP A 13 -43.37 -14.49 19.81
CA ASP A 13 -43.79 -13.45 20.76
C ASP A 13 -42.77 -12.32 20.84
N ILE A 14 -41.48 -12.64 20.83
CA ILE A 14 -40.40 -11.65 20.79
C ILE A 14 -40.45 -10.85 19.48
N SER A 15 -40.63 -11.53 18.34
CA SER A 15 -40.75 -10.90 17.01
C SER A 15 -41.99 -10.01 16.88
N LYS A 16 -43.14 -10.46 17.40
CA LYS A 16 -44.41 -9.69 17.39
C LYS A 16 -44.34 -8.47 18.30
N SER A 17 -43.76 -8.62 19.50
CA SER A 17 -43.49 -7.49 20.40
C SER A 17 -42.54 -6.45 19.78
N PHE A 18 -41.83 -6.83 18.72
CA PHE A 18 -40.87 -6.00 17.99
C PHE A 18 -41.44 -5.28 16.77
N SER A 19 -42.54 -5.78 16.20
CA SER A 19 -43.16 -5.24 14.98
C SER A 19 -43.93 -3.94 15.26
N SER A 20 -44.35 -3.72 16.51
CA SER A 20 -44.89 -2.44 16.97
C SER A 20 -43.73 -1.47 17.17
N THR A 21 -43.71 -0.40 16.38
CA THR A 21 -42.61 0.55 16.16
C THR A 21 -42.10 1.31 17.39
N VAL A 22 -42.54 0.99 18.61
CA VAL A 22 -42.18 1.77 19.80
C VAL A 22 -41.96 0.93 21.05
N PHE A 23 -40.70 0.87 21.51
CA PHE A 23 -40.36 0.47 22.87
C PHE A 23 -40.72 1.60 23.82
N HIS A 24 -41.98 1.64 24.27
CA HIS A 24 -42.47 2.74 25.10
C HIS A 24 -42.10 2.64 26.60
N SER A 25 -41.42 1.60 27.09
CA SER A 25 -40.98 1.57 28.49
C SER A 25 -39.72 0.72 28.77
N PRO A 26 -38.81 1.19 29.65
CA PRO A 26 -37.65 0.39 30.11
C PRO A 26 -38.06 -0.92 30.79
N ALA A 27 -39.25 -0.95 31.41
CA ALA A 27 -39.82 -2.16 32.02
C ALA A 27 -40.18 -3.27 30.99
N GLN A 28 -40.54 -2.91 29.75
CA GLN A 28 -40.77 -3.89 28.69
C GLN A 28 -39.46 -4.46 28.15
N GLN A 29 -38.41 -3.64 28.04
CA GLN A 29 -37.09 -4.10 27.60
C GLN A 29 -36.42 -5.03 28.62
N ASP A 30 -36.57 -4.74 29.92
CA ASP A 30 -36.13 -5.64 31.00
C ASP A 30 -36.82 -7.02 30.89
N LYS A 31 -38.15 -7.04 30.69
CA LYS A 31 -38.91 -8.29 30.52
C LYS A 31 -38.48 -9.07 29.27
N THR A 32 -38.18 -8.37 28.18
CA THR A 32 -37.71 -8.99 26.94
C THR A 32 -36.29 -9.55 27.10
N LEU A 33 -35.40 -8.82 27.78
CA LEU A 33 -34.06 -9.32 28.11
C LEU A 33 -34.13 -10.58 28.96
N ASP A 34 -34.95 -10.60 30.02
CA ASP A 34 -35.11 -11.77 30.88
C ASP A 34 -35.67 -12.98 30.10
N LYS A 35 -36.60 -12.75 29.16
CA LYS A 35 -37.10 -13.79 28.23
C LYS A 35 -36.00 -14.34 27.33
N ILE A 36 -35.18 -13.47 26.73
CA ILE A 36 -34.06 -13.87 25.85
C ILE A 36 -33.02 -14.64 26.67
N THR A 37 -32.64 -14.15 27.85
CA THR A 37 -31.68 -14.83 28.74
C THR A 37 -32.19 -16.21 29.14
N MET A 38 -33.49 -16.36 29.42
CA MET A 38 -34.09 -17.65 29.70
C MET A 38 -34.08 -18.59 28.49
N ILE A 39 -34.28 -18.09 27.27
CA ILE A 39 -34.17 -18.87 26.04
C ILE A 39 -32.72 -19.36 25.84
N VAL A 40 -31.74 -18.46 25.92
CA VAL A 40 -30.32 -18.79 25.71
C VAL A 40 -29.81 -19.79 26.75
N ARG A 41 -30.29 -19.70 28.00
CA ARG A 41 -29.87 -20.62 29.07
C ARG A 41 -30.53 -22.01 28.99
N ASN A 42 -31.78 -22.08 28.52
CA ASN A 42 -32.60 -23.30 28.63
C ASN A 42 -32.79 -24.07 27.32
N ALA A 43 -32.47 -23.46 26.17
CA ALA A 43 -32.48 -24.11 24.86
C ALA A 43 -31.14 -24.78 24.58
N THR A 44 -31.16 -25.92 23.89
CA THR A 44 -29.91 -26.56 23.45
C THR A 44 -29.35 -25.86 22.20
N LYS A 45 -28.03 -26.00 21.97
CA LYS A 45 -27.35 -25.44 20.78
C LYS A 45 -28.06 -25.84 19.48
N LYS A 46 -28.44 -27.11 19.33
CA LYS A 46 -29.15 -27.63 18.14
C LYS A 46 -30.53 -27.00 17.92
N GLN A 47 -31.28 -26.74 19.00
CA GLN A 47 -32.61 -26.12 18.91
C GLN A 47 -32.55 -24.64 18.53
N LEU A 48 -31.52 -23.93 18.97
CA LEU A 48 -31.31 -22.54 18.57
C LEU A 48 -30.86 -22.45 17.11
N GLN A 49 -29.98 -23.34 16.67
CA GLN A 49 -29.43 -23.38 15.31
C GLN A 49 -30.43 -23.78 14.23
N SER A 50 -31.50 -24.52 14.57
CA SER A 50 -32.57 -24.86 13.63
C SER A 50 -33.43 -23.66 13.24
N ARG A 51 -33.27 -22.51 13.92
CA ARG A 51 -34.05 -21.29 13.70
C ARG A 51 -33.17 -20.13 13.25
N HIS A 52 -33.75 -19.22 12.48
CA HIS A 52 -33.03 -18.05 11.98
C HIS A 52 -32.67 -17.09 13.13
N PRO A 53 -31.41 -16.62 13.25
CA PRO A 53 -30.97 -15.76 14.34
C PRO A 53 -31.58 -14.35 14.34
N ARG A 54 -32.35 -13.98 13.30
CA ARG A 54 -32.73 -12.60 12.98
C ARG A 54 -33.44 -11.92 14.14
N ALA A 55 -34.53 -12.52 14.62
CA ALA A 55 -35.32 -11.95 15.69
C ALA A 55 -34.47 -11.75 16.96
N LEU A 56 -33.82 -12.81 17.47
CA LEU A 56 -33.08 -12.75 18.73
C LEU A 56 -31.89 -11.78 18.69
N VAL A 57 -31.11 -11.79 17.60
CA VAL A 57 -29.93 -10.93 17.46
C VAL A 57 -30.34 -9.47 17.31
N THR A 58 -31.26 -9.13 16.40
CA THR A 58 -31.75 -7.74 16.26
C THR A 58 -32.37 -7.23 17.57
N CYS A 59 -33.11 -8.09 18.28
CA CYS A 59 -33.70 -7.70 19.56
C CYS A 59 -32.65 -7.33 20.60
N LEU A 60 -31.62 -8.14 20.70
CA LEU A 60 -30.57 -7.97 21.69
C LEU A 60 -29.68 -6.76 21.38
N LEU A 61 -29.42 -6.48 20.10
CA LEU A 61 -28.69 -5.27 19.67
C LEU A 61 -29.42 -3.98 20.07
N ARG A 62 -30.75 -3.90 19.89
CA ARG A 62 -31.53 -2.74 20.36
C ARG A 62 -31.50 -2.56 21.86
N ILE A 63 -31.59 -3.67 22.60
CA ILE A 63 -31.52 -3.66 24.07
C ILE A 63 -30.15 -3.15 24.52
N LEU A 64 -29.07 -3.60 23.88
CA LEU A 64 -27.71 -3.13 24.15
C LEU A 64 -27.57 -1.64 23.89
N LEU A 65 -28.00 -1.15 22.71
CA LEU A 65 -27.95 0.27 22.37
C LEU A 65 -28.76 1.12 23.34
N HIS A 66 -29.93 0.65 23.78
CA HIS A 66 -30.73 1.37 24.76
C HIS A 66 -29.97 1.56 26.07
N TYR A 67 -29.37 0.50 26.61
CA TYR A 67 -28.62 0.62 27.86
C TYR A 67 -27.35 1.46 27.70
N GLU A 68 -26.70 1.45 26.53
CA GLU A 68 -25.55 2.31 26.23
C GLU A 68 -25.94 3.80 26.16
N SER A 69 -26.99 4.15 25.39
CA SER A 69 -27.49 5.53 25.32
C SER A 69 -27.95 6.05 26.68
N VAL A 70 -28.55 5.19 27.50
CA VAL A 70 -29.00 5.53 28.86
C VAL A 70 -27.83 5.61 29.85
N LEU A 71 -26.66 5.02 29.60
CA LEU A 71 -25.47 5.20 30.46
C LEU A 71 -24.94 6.64 30.43
N HIS A 72 -25.27 7.41 29.39
CA HIS A 72 -24.86 8.82 29.22
C HIS A 72 -25.92 9.84 29.68
N MET A 73 -27.07 9.40 30.20
CA MET A 73 -28.15 10.27 30.69
C MET A 73 -28.14 10.40 32.22
N ASP A 74 -28.09 11.63 32.74
CA ASP A 74 -28.20 11.93 34.17
C ASP A 74 -29.63 11.64 34.67
N GLY A 75 -29.77 10.90 35.78
CA GLY A 75 -31.08 10.75 36.46
C GLY A 75 -31.43 9.39 37.10
N PHE A 76 -30.68 8.30 36.85
CA PHE A 76 -30.91 6.97 37.44
C PHE A 76 -29.67 6.44 38.20
N CYS A 77 -29.86 5.54 39.17
CA CYS A 77 -28.75 4.86 39.87
C CYS A 77 -27.82 4.12 38.87
N GLU A 78 -26.62 4.66 38.65
CA GLU A 78 -25.63 4.15 37.68
C GLU A 78 -25.33 2.66 37.83
N TRP A 79 -25.28 2.16 39.07
CA TRP A 79 -24.92 0.77 39.34
C TRP A 79 -25.91 -0.26 38.76
N LYS A 80 -27.23 0.01 38.88
CA LYS A 80 -28.26 -0.89 38.32
C LYS A 80 -28.19 -0.91 36.79
N ARG A 81 -27.92 0.24 36.16
CA ARG A 81 -27.76 0.37 34.70
C ARG A 81 -26.53 -0.39 34.19
N ARG A 82 -25.36 -0.17 34.79
CA ARG A 82 -24.13 -0.91 34.46
C ARG A 82 -24.28 -2.42 34.66
N ARG A 83 -25.04 -2.85 35.69
CA ARG A 83 -25.35 -4.28 35.88
C ARG A 83 -26.22 -4.84 34.75
N LYS A 84 -27.27 -4.14 34.33
CA LYS A 84 -28.17 -4.58 33.26
C LYS A 84 -27.48 -4.59 31.89
N PHE A 85 -26.66 -3.58 31.59
CA PHE A 85 -25.82 -3.56 30.39
C PHE A 85 -24.88 -4.77 30.35
N ARG A 86 -24.19 -5.09 31.46
CA ARG A 86 -23.36 -6.30 31.55
C ARG A 86 -24.14 -7.58 31.28
N VAL A 87 -25.33 -7.73 31.87
CA VAL A 87 -26.19 -8.90 31.62
C VAL A 87 -26.60 -9.00 30.14
N ALA A 88 -26.97 -7.89 29.51
CA ALA A 88 -27.29 -7.88 28.08
C ALA A 88 -26.08 -8.27 27.22
N ARG A 89 -24.89 -7.75 27.56
CA ARG A 89 -23.63 -8.06 26.86
C ARG A 89 -23.23 -9.53 27.03
N ASP A 90 -23.36 -10.08 28.23
CA ASP A 90 -23.07 -11.49 28.52
C ASP A 90 -24.08 -12.40 27.80
N CYS A 91 -25.35 -11.98 27.73
CA CYS A 91 -26.38 -12.66 26.95
C CYS A 91 -26.05 -12.64 25.44
N TYR A 92 -25.52 -11.53 24.93
CA TYR A 92 -25.10 -11.40 23.54
C TYR A 92 -23.95 -12.33 23.20
N HIS A 93 -22.90 -12.34 24.01
CA HIS A 93 -21.79 -13.29 23.86
C HIS A 93 -22.25 -14.74 23.94
N SER A 94 -23.19 -15.06 24.84
CA SER A 94 -23.75 -16.41 24.97
C SER A 94 -24.58 -16.81 23.75
N LEU A 95 -25.33 -15.86 23.18
CA LEU A 95 -26.08 -16.06 21.95
C LEU A 95 -25.14 -16.30 20.76
N LEU A 96 -24.09 -15.48 20.62
CA LEU A 96 -23.06 -15.66 19.59
C LEU A 96 -22.40 -17.03 19.68
N LYS A 97 -21.95 -17.45 20.87
CA LYS A 97 -21.36 -18.78 21.11
C LYS A 97 -22.31 -19.94 20.79
N SER A 98 -23.62 -19.70 20.82
CA SER A 98 -24.62 -20.73 20.49
C SER A 98 -24.83 -20.87 18.98
N TYR A 99 -24.77 -19.77 18.23
CA TYR A 99 -24.95 -19.78 16.76
C TYR A 99 -23.66 -20.03 15.98
N LEU A 100 -22.51 -19.62 16.51
CA LEU A 100 -21.22 -19.72 15.83
C LEU A 100 -20.51 -21.04 16.18
N PRO A 101 -19.75 -21.61 15.22
CA PRO A 101 -19.48 -21.12 13.86
C PRO A 101 -20.52 -21.48 12.79
N GLU A 102 -21.49 -22.35 13.08
CA GLU A 102 -22.34 -23.01 12.06
C GLU A 102 -23.31 -22.07 11.32
N LYS A 103 -23.72 -20.95 11.94
CA LYS A 103 -24.64 -19.94 11.39
C LYS A 103 -23.99 -18.56 11.24
N SER A 104 -22.68 -18.52 10.98
CA SER A 104 -21.90 -17.28 10.91
C SER A 104 -22.43 -16.28 9.88
N ARG A 105 -22.79 -16.76 8.69
CA ARG A 105 -23.35 -15.93 7.62
C ARG A 105 -24.66 -15.27 8.04
N GLU A 106 -25.62 -16.03 8.55
CA GLU A 106 -26.93 -15.48 8.91
C GLU A 106 -26.84 -14.51 10.10
N VAL A 107 -25.93 -14.74 11.05
CA VAL A 107 -25.67 -13.83 12.17
C VAL A 107 -25.05 -12.53 11.67
N VAL A 108 -23.99 -12.60 10.85
CA VAL A 108 -23.31 -11.41 10.30
C VAL A 108 -24.27 -10.57 9.46
N GLU A 109 -25.01 -11.19 8.54
CA GLU A 109 -26.00 -10.52 7.70
C GLU A 109 -27.07 -9.83 8.57
N THR A 110 -27.53 -10.49 9.63
CA THR A 110 -28.49 -9.89 10.58
C THR A 110 -27.91 -8.67 11.29
N ILE A 111 -26.66 -8.74 11.77
CA ILE A 111 -26.01 -7.62 12.48
C ILE A 111 -25.85 -6.44 11.51
N VAL A 112 -25.31 -6.66 10.32
CA VAL A 112 -25.10 -5.60 9.32
C VAL A 112 -26.43 -4.99 8.88
N GLU A 113 -27.49 -5.80 8.71
CA GLU A 113 -28.82 -5.31 8.39
C GLU A 113 -29.40 -4.45 9.52
N ALA A 114 -29.22 -4.85 10.78
CA ALA A 114 -29.63 -4.05 11.93
C ALA A 114 -28.86 -2.71 11.98
N VAL A 115 -27.53 -2.74 11.74
CA VAL A 115 -26.69 -1.54 11.68
C VAL A 115 -27.18 -0.57 10.61
N TYR A 116 -27.57 -1.08 9.44
CA TYR A 116 -28.10 -0.29 8.35
C TYR A 116 -29.51 0.27 8.64
N HIS A 117 -30.50 -0.60 8.87
CA HIS A 117 -31.91 -0.18 9.00
C HIS A 117 -32.17 0.67 10.23
N GLU A 118 -31.47 0.44 11.34
CA GLU A 118 -31.65 1.18 12.58
C GLU A 118 -30.68 2.35 12.70
N ARG A 119 -29.85 2.59 11.68
CA ARG A 119 -28.80 3.62 11.64
C ARG A 119 -27.88 3.57 12.87
N LEU A 120 -27.53 2.36 13.31
CA LEU A 120 -26.65 2.14 14.46
C LEU A 120 -25.24 2.68 14.19
N TRP A 121 -24.86 2.82 12.92
CA TRP A 121 -23.60 3.41 12.48
C TRP A 121 -23.34 4.82 13.01
N LYS A 122 -24.36 5.52 13.56
CA LYS A 122 -24.20 6.79 14.28
C LYS A 122 -23.44 6.64 15.61
N PHE A 123 -23.40 5.43 16.16
CA PHE A 123 -22.73 5.06 17.40
C PHE A 123 -21.53 4.19 17.04
N GLU A 124 -20.43 4.82 16.60
CA GLU A 124 -19.26 4.13 16.06
C GLU A 124 -18.64 3.15 17.08
N THR A 125 -18.51 3.58 18.34
CA THR A 125 -18.01 2.75 19.45
C THR A 125 -18.87 1.51 19.70
N PHE A 126 -20.20 1.68 19.67
CA PHE A 126 -21.14 0.57 19.83
C PHE A 126 -20.98 -0.46 18.71
N CYS A 127 -20.96 0.02 17.46
CA CYS A 127 -20.79 -0.84 16.31
C CYS A 127 -19.46 -1.58 16.35
N PHE A 128 -18.38 -0.92 16.76
CA PHE A 128 -17.10 -1.57 17.00
C PHE A 128 -17.20 -2.66 18.06
N GLU A 129 -17.76 -2.38 19.25
CA GLU A 129 -17.90 -3.39 20.32
C GLU A 129 -18.69 -4.62 19.88
N VAL A 130 -19.80 -4.41 19.15
CA VAL A 130 -20.65 -5.49 18.63
C VAL A 130 -19.90 -6.34 17.61
N MET A 131 -19.24 -5.72 16.63
CA MET A 131 -18.50 -6.43 15.59
C MET A 131 -17.24 -7.10 16.15
N TYR A 132 -16.56 -6.46 17.09
CA TYR A 132 -15.37 -7.02 17.74
C TYR A 132 -15.73 -8.25 18.59
N SER A 133 -16.84 -8.20 19.33
CA SER A 133 -17.37 -9.36 20.08
C SER A 133 -17.69 -10.54 19.15
N LEU A 134 -18.11 -10.28 17.91
CA LEU A 134 -18.31 -11.32 16.90
C LEU A 134 -16.99 -11.96 16.47
N LEU A 135 -15.95 -11.15 16.25
CA LEU A 135 -14.61 -11.60 15.88
C LEU A 135 -13.91 -12.37 17.00
N ASP A 136 -14.12 -11.97 18.26
CA ASP A 136 -13.59 -12.69 19.44
C ASP A 136 -14.12 -14.14 19.50
N VAL A 137 -15.38 -14.35 19.11
CA VAL A 137 -15.98 -15.69 19.08
C VAL A 137 -15.63 -16.45 17.78
N SER A 138 -15.52 -15.76 16.65
CA SER A 138 -15.24 -16.35 15.34
C SER A 138 -14.41 -15.40 14.45
N PRO A 139 -13.08 -15.52 14.46
CA PRO A 139 -12.20 -14.62 13.68
C PRO A 139 -12.47 -14.64 12.18
N VAL A 140 -12.90 -15.79 11.65
CA VAL A 140 -13.22 -15.99 10.22
C VAL A 140 -14.39 -15.11 9.75
N SER A 141 -15.18 -14.54 10.68
CA SER A 141 -16.33 -13.72 10.35
C SER A 141 -15.97 -12.35 9.76
N VAL A 142 -14.72 -11.87 9.84
CA VAL A 142 -14.34 -10.55 9.28
C VAL A 142 -14.61 -10.45 7.78
N GLY A 143 -14.30 -11.51 7.03
CA GLY A 143 -14.50 -11.54 5.58
C GLY A 143 -16.00 -11.48 5.25
N LEU A 144 -16.82 -12.14 6.06
CA LEU A 144 -18.28 -12.07 5.96
C LEU A 144 -18.81 -10.68 6.32
N ILE A 145 -18.25 -10.01 7.34
CA ILE A 145 -18.64 -8.63 7.71
C ILE A 145 -18.36 -7.70 6.55
N ILE A 146 -17.15 -7.73 6.01
CA ILE A 146 -16.75 -6.88 4.88
C ILE A 146 -17.61 -7.18 3.66
N HIS A 147 -17.84 -8.46 3.35
CA HIS A 147 -18.70 -8.88 2.26
C HIS A 147 -20.14 -8.35 2.41
N ALA A 148 -20.72 -8.48 3.62
CA ALA A 148 -22.07 -8.02 3.91
C ALA A 148 -22.19 -6.49 3.85
N VAL A 149 -21.24 -5.76 4.42
CA VAL A 149 -21.19 -4.28 4.32
C VAL A 149 -21.02 -3.87 2.86
N TRP A 150 -20.13 -4.53 2.11
CA TRP A 150 -19.85 -4.18 0.71
C TRP A 150 -21.06 -4.44 -0.19
N ASN A 151 -21.78 -5.55 0.02
CA ASN A 151 -23.04 -5.81 -0.67
C ASN A 151 -24.05 -4.67 -0.47
N LYS A 152 -24.11 -4.08 0.73
CA LYS A 152 -24.98 -2.93 1.01
C LYS A 152 -24.50 -1.67 0.30
N LEU A 153 -23.19 -1.42 0.26
CA LEU A 153 -22.62 -0.26 -0.45
C LEU A 153 -22.86 -0.30 -1.97
N THR A 154 -23.02 -1.49 -2.55
CA THR A 154 -23.33 -1.67 -3.97
C THR A 154 -24.82 -1.59 -4.33
N LEU A 155 -25.71 -1.44 -3.34
CA LEU A 155 -27.14 -1.29 -3.62
C LEU A 155 -27.43 0.07 -4.29
N PRO A 156 -28.27 0.12 -5.34
CA PRO A 156 -28.54 1.35 -6.08
C PRO A 156 -29.27 2.43 -5.28
N GLU A 157 -29.94 2.05 -4.19
CA GLU A 157 -30.80 2.94 -3.39
C GLU A 157 -30.12 3.49 -2.12
N ILE A 158 -28.84 3.19 -1.88
CA ILE A 158 -28.19 3.61 -0.64
C ILE A 158 -27.92 5.12 -0.61
N GLY A 159 -28.35 5.78 0.47
CA GLY A 159 -28.03 7.18 0.71
C GLY A 159 -26.54 7.40 0.96
N VAL A 160 -26.00 8.54 0.51
CA VAL A 160 -24.58 8.91 0.69
C VAL A 160 -24.15 8.88 2.17
N GLU A 161 -25.00 9.42 3.06
CA GLU A 161 -24.75 9.43 4.50
C GLU A 161 -24.73 8.03 5.10
N ASP A 162 -25.71 7.19 4.76
CA ASP A 162 -25.78 5.81 5.24
C ASP A 162 -24.57 4.99 4.75
N ALA A 163 -24.15 5.20 3.49
CA ALA A 163 -22.96 4.56 2.92
C ALA A 163 -21.66 4.97 3.64
N ARG A 164 -21.50 6.26 3.96
CA ARG A 164 -20.35 6.77 4.73
C ARG A 164 -20.33 6.23 6.15
N GLY A 165 -21.49 6.18 6.81
CA GLY A 165 -21.64 5.61 8.14
C GLY A 165 -21.20 4.15 8.19
N LEU A 166 -21.65 3.34 7.22
CA LEU A 166 -21.25 1.94 7.11
C LEU A 166 -19.74 1.74 6.91
N VAL A 167 -19.10 2.59 6.10
CA VAL A 167 -17.63 2.53 5.90
C VAL A 167 -16.88 2.91 7.17
N ARG A 168 -17.35 3.91 7.91
CA ARG A 168 -16.73 4.36 9.18
C ARG A 168 -16.73 3.29 10.27
N VAL A 169 -17.78 2.49 10.36
CA VAL A 169 -17.86 1.34 11.29
C VAL A 169 -16.68 0.38 11.11
N LEU A 170 -16.09 0.31 9.91
CA LEU A 170 -14.95 -0.57 9.64
C LEU A 170 -13.60 0.03 10.00
N TYR A 171 -13.48 1.33 10.28
CA TYR A 171 -12.17 1.96 10.47
C TYR A 171 -11.40 1.37 11.64
N GLU A 172 -12.00 1.37 12.83
CA GLU A 172 -11.39 0.81 14.03
C GLU A 172 -11.27 -0.71 13.95
N LEU A 173 -12.28 -1.38 13.36
CA LEU A 173 -12.27 -2.83 13.21
C LEU A 173 -11.07 -3.31 12.38
N LEU A 174 -10.81 -2.66 11.25
CA LEU A 174 -9.72 -3.01 10.34
C LEU A 174 -8.34 -2.56 10.84
N ASP A 175 -8.29 -1.60 11.78
CA ASP A 175 -7.03 -1.11 12.38
C ASP A 175 -6.52 -1.97 13.54
N VAL A 176 -7.35 -2.92 14.01
CA VAL A 176 -6.98 -3.83 15.12
C VAL A 176 -6.93 -5.28 14.65
N TYR A 177 -7.65 -5.62 13.59
CA TYR A 177 -7.78 -7.00 13.16
C TYR A 177 -6.52 -7.53 12.47
N VAL A 178 -6.02 -8.68 12.97
CA VAL A 178 -4.88 -9.40 12.39
C VAL A 178 -5.37 -10.40 11.35
N TRP A 179 -4.92 -10.23 10.11
CA TRP A 179 -5.41 -11.01 8.99
C TRP A 179 -4.70 -12.37 8.86
N PRO A 180 -5.46 -13.48 8.76
CA PRO A 180 -4.86 -14.78 8.55
C PRO A 180 -4.33 -14.92 7.11
N ALA A 181 -3.22 -15.64 6.94
CA ALA A 181 -2.61 -15.94 5.64
C ALA A 181 -3.39 -17.04 4.89
N THR A 182 -4.64 -16.75 4.50
CA THR A 182 -5.53 -17.68 3.80
C THR A 182 -6.00 -17.12 2.45
N GLN A 183 -6.47 -18.01 1.57
CA GLN A 183 -7.04 -17.64 0.28
C GLN A 183 -8.29 -16.76 0.43
N ASP A 184 -9.08 -16.98 1.49
CA ASP A 184 -10.27 -16.17 1.78
C ASP A 184 -9.90 -14.71 2.10
N THR A 185 -8.76 -14.49 2.78
CA THR A 185 -8.23 -13.14 3.00
C THR A 185 -7.85 -12.49 1.67
N VAL A 186 -7.17 -13.22 0.78
CA VAL A 186 -6.81 -12.72 -0.56
C VAL A 186 -8.07 -12.29 -1.33
N ALA A 187 -9.09 -13.16 -1.39
CA ALA A 187 -10.36 -12.84 -2.06
C ALA A 187 -11.07 -11.62 -1.43
N THR A 188 -10.96 -11.45 -0.11
CA THR A 188 -11.52 -10.29 0.59
C THR A 188 -10.76 -9.00 0.20
N ILE A 189 -9.43 -9.04 0.16
CA ILE A 189 -8.58 -7.92 -0.27
C ILE A 189 -8.89 -7.52 -1.71
N GLU A 190 -8.95 -8.49 -2.64
CA GLU A 190 -9.28 -8.24 -4.05
C GLU A 190 -10.64 -7.56 -4.21
N ARG A 191 -11.62 -7.97 -3.41
CA ARG A 191 -12.93 -7.32 -3.40
C ARG A 191 -12.88 -5.90 -2.84
N MET A 192 -12.09 -5.65 -1.79
CA MET A 192 -11.86 -4.30 -1.26
C MET A 192 -11.22 -3.40 -2.32
N LEU A 193 -10.21 -3.92 -3.02
CA LEU A 193 -9.54 -3.23 -4.12
C LEU A 193 -10.51 -2.96 -5.28
N GLY A 194 -11.37 -3.90 -5.63
CA GLY A 194 -12.38 -3.74 -6.67
C GLY A 194 -13.38 -2.61 -6.38
N LEU A 195 -13.87 -2.51 -5.13
CA LEU A 195 -14.73 -1.38 -4.74
C LEU A 195 -13.97 -0.06 -4.71
N PHE A 196 -12.73 -0.06 -4.22
CA PHE A 196 -11.90 1.14 -4.23
C PHE A 196 -11.65 1.64 -5.66
N HIS A 197 -11.29 0.75 -6.57
CA HIS A 197 -11.13 1.04 -7.99
C HIS A 197 -12.42 1.60 -8.61
N ALA A 198 -13.56 0.96 -8.38
CA ALA A 198 -14.86 1.44 -8.86
C ALA A 198 -15.22 2.82 -8.29
N SER A 199 -14.84 3.11 -7.04
CA SER A 199 -15.06 4.42 -6.41
C SER A 199 -14.23 5.55 -7.03
N ILE A 200 -13.00 5.24 -7.48
CA ILE A 200 -12.15 6.19 -8.20
C ILE A 200 -12.76 6.49 -9.56
N ILE A 201 -13.15 5.46 -10.31
CA ILE A 201 -13.79 5.63 -11.63
C ILE A 201 -15.05 6.48 -11.50
N ALA A 202 -15.96 6.12 -10.59
CA ALA A 202 -17.20 6.87 -10.37
C ALA A 202 -16.94 8.35 -10.05
N ARG A 203 -15.92 8.64 -9.24
CA ARG A 203 -15.51 10.01 -8.92
C ARG A 203 -15.00 10.76 -10.16
N LEU A 204 -14.08 10.18 -10.91
CA LEU A 204 -13.52 10.86 -12.08
C LEU A 204 -14.59 11.11 -13.15
N THR A 205 -15.46 10.14 -13.42
CA THR A 205 -16.61 10.32 -14.34
C THR A 205 -17.47 11.51 -13.93
N THR A 206 -17.79 11.65 -12.63
CA THR A 206 -18.61 12.79 -12.16
C THR A 206 -17.93 14.14 -12.34
N ILE A 207 -16.59 14.20 -12.22
CA ILE A 207 -15.82 15.42 -12.44
C ILE A 207 -15.85 15.79 -13.92
N PHE A 208 -15.62 14.83 -14.81
CA PHE A 208 -15.64 15.08 -16.26
C PHE A 208 -17.03 15.48 -16.79
N ASP A 209 -18.11 14.87 -16.30
CA ASP A 209 -19.49 15.22 -16.68
C ASP A 209 -19.87 16.63 -16.21
N SER A 210 -19.41 17.04 -15.03
CA SER A 210 -19.61 18.41 -14.51
C SER A 210 -18.86 19.48 -15.31
N SER A 211 -17.73 19.11 -15.93
CA SER A 211 -16.93 20.03 -16.75
C SER A 211 -17.42 20.18 -18.19
N SER A 212 -18.17 19.21 -18.70
CA SER A 212 -18.67 19.16 -20.08
C SER A 212 -20.14 19.61 -20.21
N SER A 213 -20.89 19.67 -19.12
CA SER A 213 -22.27 20.14 -19.09
C SER A 213 -22.42 21.38 -18.20
N ALA A 214 -22.74 22.52 -18.82
CA ALA A 214 -23.16 23.76 -18.14
C ALA A 214 -24.56 23.61 -17.51
N SER A 215 -24.76 22.59 -16.68
CA SER A 215 -25.99 22.41 -15.90
C SER A 215 -25.87 23.15 -14.57
N LEU A 216 -26.77 24.12 -14.34
CA LEU A 216 -26.79 25.03 -13.19
C LEU A 216 -27.26 24.37 -11.86
N VAL A 217 -27.23 23.04 -11.78
CA VAL A 217 -27.64 22.30 -10.57
C VAL A 217 -26.65 21.16 -10.32
N PRO A 218 -25.86 21.19 -9.23
CA PRO A 218 -25.00 20.06 -8.88
C PRO A 218 -25.88 18.86 -8.51
N SER A 219 -25.94 17.84 -9.38
CA SER A 219 -26.48 16.55 -8.99
C SER A 219 -25.56 15.94 -7.92
N PRO A 220 -26.10 15.34 -6.84
CA PRO A 220 -25.29 14.74 -5.80
C PRO A 220 -24.42 13.63 -6.43
N PRO A 221 -23.13 13.55 -6.08
CA PRO A 221 -22.27 12.51 -6.62
C PRO A 221 -22.84 11.13 -6.25
N PRO A 222 -22.73 10.14 -7.15
CA PRO A 222 -23.16 8.78 -6.87
C PRO A 222 -22.52 8.32 -5.55
N PRO A 223 -23.24 7.54 -4.71
CA PRO A 223 -22.79 7.18 -3.38
C PRO A 223 -21.33 6.70 -3.36
N LEU A 224 -20.96 5.85 -4.31
CA LEU A 224 -19.62 5.29 -4.45
C LEU A 224 -18.50 6.32 -4.65
N ALA A 225 -18.71 7.39 -5.43
CA ALA A 225 -17.71 8.44 -5.67
C ALA A 225 -17.32 9.17 -4.37
N SER A 226 -18.29 9.32 -3.47
CA SER A 226 -18.11 9.95 -2.17
C SER A 226 -17.33 9.07 -1.17
N LEU A 227 -17.28 7.76 -1.40
CA LEU A 227 -16.69 6.77 -0.48
C LEU A 227 -15.18 6.59 -0.66
N LYS A 228 -14.59 7.01 -1.79
CA LYS A 228 -13.18 6.73 -2.11
C LYS A 228 -12.24 7.00 -0.94
N LYS A 229 -12.38 8.14 -0.25
CA LYS A 229 -11.46 8.47 0.85
C LYS A 229 -11.64 7.55 2.05
N GLY A 230 -12.87 7.13 2.35
CA GLY A 230 -13.12 6.17 3.42
C GLY A 230 -12.64 4.76 3.08
N LEU A 231 -12.83 4.33 1.83
CA LEU A 231 -12.29 3.06 1.33
C LEU A 231 -10.76 3.06 1.35
N GLU A 232 -10.11 4.18 1.06
CA GLU A 232 -8.66 4.36 1.18
C GLU A 232 -8.18 4.15 2.63
N VAL A 233 -8.90 4.70 3.61
CA VAL A 233 -8.60 4.52 5.04
C VAL A 233 -8.76 3.05 5.44
N CYS A 234 -9.86 2.40 5.05
CA CYS A 234 -10.07 0.98 5.30
C CYS A 234 -8.93 0.13 4.73
N LEU A 235 -8.53 0.39 3.48
CA LEU A 235 -7.43 -0.33 2.83
C LEU A 235 -6.10 -0.11 3.57
N ARG A 236 -5.77 1.13 3.96
CA ARG A 236 -4.54 1.42 4.70
C ARG A 236 -4.51 0.73 6.06
N ASN A 237 -5.63 0.73 6.79
CA ASN A 237 -5.73 0.04 8.09
C ASN A 237 -5.56 -1.48 7.91
N THR A 238 -6.22 -2.08 6.90
CA THR A 238 -6.02 -3.48 6.54
C THR A 238 -4.54 -3.79 6.26
N MET A 239 -3.87 -2.99 5.43
CA MET A 239 -2.47 -3.21 5.02
C MET A 239 -1.49 -3.28 6.20
N LYS A 240 -1.72 -2.55 7.30
CA LYS A 240 -0.86 -2.58 8.50
C LYS A 240 -0.76 -3.98 9.14
N HIS A 241 -1.76 -4.84 8.88
CA HIS A 241 -1.91 -6.14 9.53
C HIS A 241 -1.93 -7.31 8.52
N LEU A 242 -1.53 -7.06 7.27
CA LEU A 242 -1.37 -8.10 6.25
C LEU A 242 0.01 -8.75 6.35
N SER A 243 0.08 -10.01 5.92
CA SER A 243 1.38 -10.66 5.63
C SER A 243 2.05 -10.07 4.39
N ASN A 244 3.36 -10.26 4.24
CA ASN A 244 4.11 -9.79 3.07
C ASN A 244 3.50 -10.29 1.75
N ASP A 245 3.17 -11.58 1.64
CA ASP A 245 2.57 -12.15 0.42
C ASP A 245 1.24 -11.49 0.06
N GLN A 246 0.44 -11.14 1.06
CA GLN A 246 -0.84 -10.45 0.87
C GLN A 246 -0.65 -8.97 0.50
N LEU A 247 0.38 -8.31 1.01
CA LEU A 247 0.76 -6.96 0.57
C LEU A 247 1.18 -6.96 -0.90
N LEU A 248 1.88 -8.00 -1.36
CA LEU A 248 2.24 -8.14 -2.77
C LEU A 248 1.02 -8.29 -3.68
N VAL A 249 -0.07 -8.90 -3.22
CA VAL A 249 -1.35 -8.91 -3.97
C VAL A 249 -1.88 -7.49 -4.18
N VAL A 250 -1.83 -6.63 -3.16
CA VAL A 250 -2.24 -5.22 -3.26
C VAL A 250 -1.37 -4.46 -4.25
N VAL A 251 -0.04 -4.60 -4.11
CA VAL A 251 0.94 -3.97 -5.00
C VAL A 251 0.71 -4.41 -6.45
N GLN A 252 0.55 -5.72 -6.69
CA GLN A 252 0.31 -6.27 -8.01
C GLN A 252 -0.94 -5.66 -8.68
N HIS A 253 -2.07 -5.60 -7.95
CA HIS A 253 -3.30 -5.05 -8.49
C HIS A 253 -3.16 -3.58 -8.85
N MET A 254 -2.65 -2.76 -7.94
CA MET A 254 -2.49 -1.33 -8.17
C MET A 254 -1.45 -1.03 -9.28
N CYS A 255 -0.35 -1.79 -9.35
CA CYS A 255 0.59 -1.71 -10.47
C CYS A 255 -0.07 -2.07 -11.80
N SER A 256 -0.94 -3.10 -11.81
CA SER A 256 -1.67 -3.49 -13.02
C SER A 256 -2.64 -2.41 -13.50
N TRP A 257 -3.28 -1.68 -12.57
CA TRP A 257 -4.11 -0.52 -12.89
C TRP A 257 -3.29 0.61 -13.50
N THR A 258 -2.09 0.89 -12.97
CA THR A 258 -1.23 1.95 -13.51
C THR A 258 -0.81 1.69 -14.97
N VAL A 259 -0.59 0.43 -15.34
CA VAL A 259 -0.11 0.07 -16.69
C VAL A 259 -1.22 -0.39 -17.64
N ALA A 260 -2.49 -0.33 -17.22
CA ALA A 260 -3.62 -0.66 -18.06
C ALA A 260 -3.74 0.33 -19.23
N ALA A 261 -4.23 -0.15 -20.38
CA ALA A 261 -4.41 0.70 -21.55
C ALA A 261 -5.44 1.81 -21.28
N GLY A 262 -5.13 3.05 -21.68
CA GLY A 262 -6.02 4.20 -21.51
C GLY A 262 -6.01 4.83 -20.11
N THR A 263 -5.09 4.42 -19.24
CA THR A 263 -4.93 5.00 -17.90
C THR A 263 -4.41 6.44 -17.99
N THR A 264 -5.05 7.36 -17.27
CA THR A 264 -4.64 8.78 -17.21
C THR A 264 -3.85 9.10 -15.94
N ASP A 265 -3.09 10.19 -15.95
CA ASP A 265 -2.32 10.62 -14.79
C ASP A 265 -3.24 11.00 -13.60
N GLU A 266 -4.43 11.54 -13.86
CA GLU A 266 -5.43 11.86 -12.82
C GLU A 266 -5.90 10.60 -12.09
N PHE A 267 -6.09 9.50 -12.83
CA PHE A 267 -6.46 8.21 -12.25
C PHE A 267 -5.33 7.66 -11.37
N VAL A 268 -4.08 7.76 -11.80
CA VAL A 268 -2.91 7.32 -11.01
C VAL A 268 -2.77 8.14 -9.73
N LEU A 269 -3.02 9.46 -9.78
CA LEU A 269 -2.97 10.34 -8.60
C LEU A 269 -3.95 9.92 -7.50
N GLU A 270 -5.10 9.34 -7.85
CA GLU A 270 -6.10 8.95 -6.86
C GLU A 270 -5.65 7.80 -5.97
N PHE A 271 -4.77 6.89 -6.42
CA PHE A 271 -4.32 5.75 -5.61
C PHE A 271 -2.80 5.66 -5.39
N GLY A 272 -1.98 6.48 -6.05
CA GLY A 272 -0.52 6.38 -6.00
C GLY A 272 0.05 6.38 -4.57
N SER A 273 -0.44 7.25 -3.69
CA SER A 273 -0.02 7.27 -2.27
C SER A 273 -0.41 6.02 -1.48
N THR A 274 -1.42 5.29 -1.93
CA THR A 274 -1.89 4.03 -1.31
C THR A 274 -1.02 2.87 -1.79
N LEU A 275 -0.65 2.86 -3.07
CA LEU A 275 0.32 1.91 -3.62
C LEU A 275 1.70 2.07 -2.97
N GLU A 276 2.19 3.30 -2.84
CA GLU A 276 3.44 3.56 -2.11
C GLU A 276 3.39 3.08 -0.66
N PHE A 277 2.25 3.26 0.01
CA PHE A 277 2.07 2.79 1.39
C PHE A 277 2.09 1.26 1.48
N ALA A 278 1.44 0.56 0.54
CA ALA A 278 1.49 -0.90 0.48
C ALA A 278 2.93 -1.40 0.29
N ALA A 279 3.69 -0.77 -0.61
CA ALA A 279 5.09 -1.07 -0.87
C ALA A 279 6.00 -0.77 0.32
N TYR A 280 5.78 0.36 1.01
CA TYR A 280 6.51 0.74 2.22
C TYR A 280 6.25 -0.20 3.40
N THR A 281 5.02 -0.71 3.52
CA THR A 281 4.65 -1.62 4.62
C THR A 281 5.26 -3.01 4.42
N HIS A 282 5.55 -3.39 3.17
CA HIS A 282 6.16 -4.66 2.83
C HIS A 282 7.63 -4.72 3.30
N GLN A 283 8.03 -5.82 3.92
CA GLN A 283 9.42 -6.05 4.30
C GLN A 283 10.12 -6.91 3.25
N ALA A 284 11.07 -6.31 2.53
CA ALA A 284 11.86 -6.99 1.52
C ALA A 284 12.81 -8.03 2.13
N ASP A 285 12.77 -9.26 1.63
CA ASP A 285 13.74 -10.31 1.96
C ASP A 285 14.55 -10.72 0.72
N LEU A 286 14.16 -11.80 0.03
CA LEU A 286 14.73 -12.17 -1.26
C LEU A 286 13.99 -11.46 -2.40
N TYR A 287 14.74 -10.97 -3.39
CA TYR A 287 14.12 -10.23 -4.49
C TYR A 287 13.28 -11.11 -5.41
N GLU A 288 13.59 -12.39 -5.55
CA GLU A 288 12.72 -13.30 -6.32
C GLU A 288 11.33 -13.49 -5.68
N GLN A 289 11.23 -13.35 -4.36
CA GLN A 289 9.97 -13.46 -3.61
C GLN A 289 9.20 -12.14 -3.64
N THR A 290 9.90 -11.01 -3.51
CA THR A 290 9.29 -9.66 -3.50
C THR A 290 8.92 -9.19 -4.91
N LEU A 291 9.86 -9.30 -5.84
CA LEU A 291 9.74 -8.89 -7.24
C LEU A 291 9.36 -10.09 -8.09
N THR A 292 8.17 -10.63 -7.81
CA THR A 292 7.64 -11.84 -8.47
C THR A 292 7.61 -11.69 -10.00
N PRO A 293 7.53 -12.80 -10.77
CA PRO A 293 7.42 -12.76 -12.22
C PRO A 293 6.23 -11.94 -12.75
N THR A 294 5.24 -11.65 -11.90
CA THR A 294 4.10 -10.77 -12.24
C THR A 294 4.38 -9.32 -11.87
N ILE A 295 4.92 -9.05 -10.69
CA ILE A 295 5.16 -7.69 -10.19
C ILE A 295 6.32 -7.02 -10.92
N PHE A 296 7.43 -7.74 -11.13
CA PHE A 296 8.63 -7.16 -11.71
C PHE A 296 8.39 -6.57 -13.11
N PRO A 297 7.76 -7.27 -14.08
CA PRO A 297 7.45 -6.67 -15.38
C PRO A 297 6.50 -5.48 -15.30
N LEU A 298 5.53 -5.46 -14.37
CA LEU A 298 4.64 -4.31 -14.17
C LEU A 298 5.43 -3.09 -13.69
N LEU A 299 6.30 -3.26 -12.70
CA LEU A 299 7.17 -2.19 -12.21
C LEU A 299 8.12 -1.69 -13.31
N MET A 300 8.71 -2.59 -14.09
CA MET A 300 9.59 -2.22 -15.20
C MET A 300 8.83 -1.43 -16.29
N ARG A 301 7.57 -1.77 -16.56
CA ARG A 301 6.69 -0.98 -17.44
C ARG A 301 6.36 0.39 -16.86
N MET A 302 6.13 0.48 -15.54
CA MET A 302 5.90 1.77 -14.87
C MET A 302 7.14 2.65 -14.95
N VAL A 303 8.31 2.14 -14.52
CA VAL A 303 9.60 2.85 -14.52
C VAL A 303 9.94 3.37 -15.92
N GLY A 304 9.82 2.53 -16.95
CA GLY A 304 10.10 2.89 -18.33
C GLY A 304 8.98 3.62 -19.07
N SER A 305 7.91 4.04 -18.38
CA SER A 305 6.77 4.73 -18.98
C SER A 305 7.14 6.11 -19.53
N SER A 306 6.43 6.56 -20.57
CA SER A 306 6.52 7.92 -21.10
C SER A 306 5.74 8.94 -20.25
N SER A 307 4.87 8.49 -19.33
CA SER A 307 4.25 9.38 -18.33
C SER A 307 5.23 9.67 -17.20
N ARG A 308 5.49 10.96 -16.94
CA ARG A 308 6.36 11.42 -15.83
C ARG A 308 5.85 10.90 -14.50
N LEU A 309 4.54 10.98 -14.25
CA LEU A 309 3.93 10.55 -13.00
C LEU A 309 4.06 9.03 -12.83
N THR A 310 3.76 8.26 -13.87
CA THR A 310 3.84 6.79 -13.84
C THR A 310 5.27 6.31 -13.61
N SER A 311 6.24 6.91 -14.29
CA SER A 311 7.66 6.61 -14.11
C SER A 311 8.14 6.96 -12.70
N LEU A 312 7.73 8.12 -12.18
CA LEU A 312 8.04 8.54 -10.81
C LEU A 312 7.49 7.54 -9.77
N LEU A 313 6.21 7.18 -9.90
CA LEU A 313 5.56 6.23 -9.00
C LEU A 313 6.21 4.84 -9.09
N GLY A 314 6.48 4.36 -10.31
CA GLY A 314 7.15 3.07 -10.53
C GLY A 314 8.50 2.98 -9.85
N ASN A 315 9.31 4.04 -9.95
CA ASN A 315 10.59 4.10 -9.24
C ASN A 315 10.37 4.11 -7.72
N ARG A 316 9.50 4.96 -7.16
CA ARG A 316 9.27 5.02 -5.71
C ARG A 316 8.80 3.70 -5.12
N VAL A 317 7.89 3.01 -5.81
CA VAL A 317 7.41 1.68 -5.40
C VAL A 317 8.55 0.67 -5.43
N LEU A 318 9.35 0.65 -6.50
CA LEU A 318 10.50 -0.24 -6.60
C LEU A 318 11.52 0.03 -5.48
N GLN A 319 11.77 1.30 -5.14
CA GLN A 319 12.67 1.69 -4.06
C GLN A 319 12.19 1.12 -2.71
N TYR A 320 10.92 1.27 -2.36
CA TYR A 320 10.37 0.72 -1.12
C TYR A 320 10.44 -0.81 -1.06
N LEU A 321 10.21 -1.48 -2.19
CA LEU A 321 10.28 -2.95 -2.27
C LEU A 321 11.72 -3.47 -2.27
N MET A 322 12.73 -2.60 -2.40
CA MET A 322 14.13 -3.01 -2.53
C MET A 322 15.02 -2.58 -1.37
N ASP A 323 14.79 -1.40 -0.80
CA ASP A 323 15.67 -0.77 0.19
C ASP A 323 15.54 -1.43 1.57
N ARG A 324 16.35 -2.47 1.80
CA ARG A 324 16.35 -3.25 3.06
C ARG A 324 17.03 -2.50 4.19
N LYS A 325 17.78 -1.45 3.88
CA LYS A 325 18.67 -0.75 4.83
C LYS A 325 18.32 0.71 5.06
N ASP A 326 17.23 1.19 4.47
CA ASP A 326 16.73 2.56 4.58
C ASP A 326 17.77 3.59 4.09
N ASN A 327 18.41 3.29 2.94
CA ASN A 327 19.40 4.15 2.32
C ASN A 327 18.80 5.24 1.42
N ARG A 328 17.49 5.21 1.12
CA ARG A 328 16.85 6.09 0.13
C ARG A 328 17.16 7.58 0.34
N ALA A 329 17.04 8.07 1.57
CA ALA A 329 17.28 9.48 1.93
C ALA A 329 18.72 9.95 1.64
N ILE A 330 19.67 9.01 1.54
CA ILE A 330 21.07 9.31 1.24
C ILE A 330 21.25 9.63 -0.26
N PHE A 331 20.34 9.15 -1.10
CA PHE A 331 20.38 9.23 -2.55
C PHE A 331 19.35 10.22 -3.14
N ASP A 332 18.83 11.14 -2.32
CA ASP A 332 17.84 12.14 -2.74
C ASP A 332 18.33 13.03 -3.91
N THR A 333 19.64 13.26 -4.02
CA THR A 333 20.22 14.02 -5.14
C THR A 333 21.60 13.47 -5.53
N PRO A 334 21.97 13.51 -6.83
CA PRO A 334 23.31 13.15 -7.29
C PRO A 334 24.41 13.90 -6.55
N ARG A 335 25.46 13.17 -6.16
CA ARG A 335 26.65 13.68 -5.50
C ARG A 335 27.87 12.81 -5.80
N ILE A 336 29.06 13.36 -5.59
CA ILE A 336 30.32 12.64 -5.78
C ILE A 336 30.68 11.88 -4.49
N PHE A 337 31.02 10.61 -4.64
CA PHE A 337 31.46 9.74 -3.55
C PHE A 337 32.99 9.64 -3.55
N PHE A 338 33.64 10.39 -2.65
CA PHE A 338 35.10 10.33 -2.51
C PHE A 338 35.53 9.11 -1.69
N GLU A 339 36.65 8.50 -2.09
CA GLU A 339 37.16 7.22 -1.57
C GLU A 339 37.31 7.15 -0.04
N HIS A 340 37.70 8.25 0.60
CA HIS A 340 37.94 8.31 2.04
C HIS A 340 36.79 8.94 2.84
N THR A 341 35.66 9.24 2.18
CA THR A 341 34.51 9.83 2.86
C THR A 341 33.77 8.77 3.66
N ARG A 342 33.61 9.03 4.96
CA ARG A 342 32.71 8.27 5.82
C ARG A 342 31.28 8.70 5.52
N LEU A 343 30.52 7.83 4.89
CA LEU A 343 29.09 8.01 4.66
C LEU A 343 28.33 7.09 5.60
N ASP A 344 27.21 7.56 6.13
CA ASP A 344 26.26 6.71 6.89
C ASP A 344 25.44 5.83 5.93
N LEU A 345 26.13 5.12 5.03
CA LEU A 345 25.55 4.28 3.99
C LEU A 345 25.73 2.81 4.37
N ARG A 346 24.64 2.06 4.34
CA ARG A 346 24.60 0.65 4.74
C ARG A 346 24.57 -0.24 3.50
N VAL A 347 25.74 -0.69 3.06
CA VAL A 347 25.87 -1.63 1.94
C VAL A 347 25.42 -3.03 2.38
N ALA A 348 24.49 -3.62 1.64
CA ALA A 348 23.96 -4.95 1.95
C ALA A 348 24.97 -6.05 1.60
N GLN A 349 24.84 -7.22 2.23
CA GLN A 349 25.60 -8.39 1.81
C GLN A 349 24.97 -8.96 0.53
N CYS A 350 25.76 -9.12 -0.54
CA CYS A 350 25.27 -9.67 -1.79
C CYS A 350 24.87 -11.15 -1.63
N ARG A 351 23.57 -11.43 -1.60
CA ARG A 351 23.01 -12.79 -1.61
C ARG A 351 23.13 -13.41 -3.01
N LYS A 352 23.25 -14.74 -3.08
CA LYS A 352 23.46 -15.45 -4.37
C LYS A 352 22.20 -15.39 -5.22
N GLU A 353 21.05 -15.53 -4.58
CA GLU A 353 19.69 -15.51 -5.12
C GLU A 353 19.39 -14.15 -5.73
N ASP A 354 19.63 -13.06 -4.98
CA ASP A 354 19.46 -11.69 -5.46
C ASP A 354 20.34 -11.44 -6.69
N ARG A 355 21.60 -11.88 -6.68
CA ARG A 355 22.49 -11.77 -7.83
C ARG A 355 21.96 -12.54 -9.04
N LEU A 356 21.41 -13.74 -8.86
CA LEU A 356 20.83 -14.53 -9.94
C LEU A 356 19.58 -13.86 -10.52
N PHE A 357 18.73 -13.31 -9.65
CA PHE A 357 17.55 -12.55 -10.06
C PHE A 357 17.91 -11.38 -10.99
N PHE A 358 18.90 -10.55 -10.60
CA PHE A 358 19.36 -9.44 -11.44
C PHE A 358 20.02 -9.88 -12.73
N LYS A 359 20.73 -11.01 -12.73
CA LYS A 359 21.31 -11.60 -13.96
C LYS A 359 20.24 -12.06 -14.94
N LEU A 360 19.18 -12.68 -14.42
CA LEU A 360 18.07 -13.18 -15.23
C LEU A 360 17.31 -12.03 -15.89
N HIS A 361 17.08 -10.94 -15.16
CA HIS A 361 16.26 -9.82 -15.59
C HIS A 361 17.04 -8.62 -16.14
N ARG A 362 18.32 -8.80 -16.47
CA ARG A 362 19.27 -7.72 -16.78
C ARG A 362 18.83 -6.81 -17.93
N GLU A 363 18.27 -7.40 -18.98
CA GLU A 363 17.91 -6.68 -20.22
C GLU A 363 16.70 -5.79 -19.95
N LEU A 364 15.64 -6.36 -19.36
CA LEU A 364 14.45 -5.62 -18.98
C LEU A 364 14.76 -4.49 -17.98
N LEU A 365 15.59 -4.77 -16.97
CA LEU A 365 15.99 -3.76 -15.99
C LEU A 365 16.76 -2.61 -16.65
N HIS A 366 17.77 -2.94 -17.46
CA HIS A 366 18.58 -1.95 -18.15
C HIS A 366 17.72 -1.07 -19.07
N ASP A 367 16.87 -1.68 -19.89
CA ASP A 367 16.03 -0.97 -20.85
C ASP A 367 15.02 -0.05 -20.15
N SER A 368 14.40 -0.52 -19.06
CA SER A 368 13.44 0.29 -18.30
C SER A 368 14.09 1.46 -17.60
N LEU A 369 15.25 1.27 -16.97
CA LEU A 369 16.00 2.36 -16.33
C LEU A 369 16.51 3.37 -17.36
N LEU A 370 17.04 2.89 -18.50
CA LEU A 370 17.51 3.76 -19.57
C LEU A 370 16.35 4.59 -20.15
N LYS A 371 15.18 3.97 -20.40
CA LYS A 371 13.96 4.69 -20.81
C LYS A 371 13.53 5.72 -19.77
N SER A 372 13.56 5.39 -18.48
CA SER A 372 13.23 6.32 -17.39
C SER A 372 14.13 7.56 -17.43
N LEU A 373 15.44 7.37 -17.62
CA LEU A 373 16.42 8.46 -17.71
C LEU A 373 16.23 9.30 -18.98
N ILE A 374 16.03 8.68 -20.15
CA ILE A 374 15.90 9.38 -21.43
C ILE A 374 14.56 10.12 -21.53
N ASN A 375 13.45 9.48 -21.18
CA ASN A 375 12.12 10.06 -21.34
C ASN A 375 11.91 11.29 -20.43
N HIS A 376 12.59 11.31 -19.28
CA HIS A 376 12.35 12.28 -18.21
C HIS A 376 13.60 13.06 -17.78
N MET A 377 14.64 13.10 -18.62
CA MET A 377 15.87 13.86 -18.38
C MET A 377 15.64 15.35 -18.13
N ASP A 378 14.55 15.93 -18.63
CA ASP A 378 14.16 17.32 -18.41
C ASP A 378 13.46 17.58 -17.06
N SER A 379 13.08 16.52 -16.35
CA SER A 379 12.46 16.58 -15.04
C SER A 379 13.48 16.19 -13.97
N ARG A 380 14.01 17.20 -13.25
CA ARG A 380 14.92 16.99 -12.12
C ARG A 380 14.39 15.94 -11.14
N MET A 381 13.11 16.01 -10.78
CA MET A 381 12.49 15.09 -9.83
C MET A 381 12.48 13.63 -10.33
N ASN A 382 12.19 13.41 -11.61
CA ASN A 382 12.22 12.06 -12.19
C ASN A 382 13.65 11.53 -12.32
N LEU A 383 14.59 12.41 -12.67
CA LEU A 383 16.01 12.07 -12.79
C LEU A 383 16.60 11.69 -11.42
N GLU A 384 16.37 12.50 -10.39
CA GLU A 384 16.79 12.23 -9.00
C GLU A 384 16.16 10.93 -8.47
N THR A 385 14.87 10.72 -8.73
CA THR A 385 14.20 9.46 -8.34
C THR A 385 14.79 8.25 -9.06
N THR A 386 15.06 8.33 -10.36
CA THR A 386 15.66 7.21 -11.11
C THR A 386 17.11 6.96 -10.66
N TYR A 387 17.87 8.02 -10.40
CA TYR A 387 19.20 7.96 -9.80
C TYR A 387 19.18 7.22 -8.46
N CYS A 388 18.23 7.54 -7.58
CA CYS A 388 18.06 6.85 -6.31
C CYS A 388 17.82 5.35 -6.51
N THR A 389 16.96 4.96 -7.46
CA THR A 389 16.72 3.55 -7.80
C THR A 389 18.02 2.84 -8.24
N VAL A 390 18.81 3.48 -9.12
CA VAL A 390 20.11 2.96 -9.57
C VAL A 390 21.08 2.79 -8.40
N CYS A 391 21.16 3.76 -7.50
CA CYS A 391 22.04 3.71 -6.35
C CYS A 391 21.63 2.62 -5.36
N LEU A 392 20.32 2.46 -5.11
CA LEU A 392 19.79 1.38 -4.28
C LEU A 392 20.14 0.02 -4.85
N ILE A 393 19.98 -0.21 -6.16
CA ILE A 393 20.42 -1.45 -6.81
C ILE A 393 21.92 -1.71 -6.54
N ALA A 394 22.76 -0.67 -6.62
CA ALA A 394 24.20 -0.80 -6.39
C ALA A 394 24.55 -1.23 -4.97
N VAL A 395 23.89 -0.66 -3.95
CA VAL A 395 24.18 -0.97 -2.54
C VAL A 395 23.47 -2.22 -2.03
N GLU A 396 22.35 -2.59 -2.63
CA GLU A 396 21.59 -3.78 -2.25
C GLU A 396 22.17 -5.07 -2.84
N VAL A 397 22.74 -5.00 -4.06
CA VAL A 397 23.39 -6.14 -4.72
C VAL A 397 24.81 -5.75 -5.16
N PRO A 398 25.73 -5.51 -4.20
CA PRO A 398 27.08 -5.04 -4.48
C PRO A 398 27.94 -6.18 -5.01
N CYS A 399 27.85 -6.45 -6.32
CA CYS A 399 28.68 -7.43 -7.00
C CYS A 399 29.15 -6.94 -8.36
N GLY A 400 30.20 -7.57 -8.91
CA GLY A 400 30.79 -7.14 -10.18
C GLY A 400 29.84 -7.19 -11.37
N PHE A 401 28.83 -8.05 -11.33
CA PHE A 401 27.78 -8.04 -12.35
C PHE A 401 26.96 -6.75 -12.29
N THR A 402 26.45 -6.38 -11.11
CA THR A 402 25.66 -5.15 -10.91
C THR A 402 26.50 -3.93 -11.23
N ALA A 403 27.76 -3.88 -10.77
CA ALA A 403 28.68 -2.79 -11.10
C ALA A 403 28.85 -2.63 -12.62
N ALA A 404 29.11 -3.71 -13.34
CA ALA A 404 29.24 -3.67 -14.80
C ALA A 404 27.95 -3.25 -15.50
N ALA A 405 26.79 -3.72 -15.04
CA ALA A 405 25.49 -3.35 -15.60
C ALA A 405 25.18 -1.86 -15.41
N LEU A 406 25.46 -1.31 -14.22
CA LEU A 406 25.22 0.11 -13.92
C LEU A 406 26.22 1.04 -14.61
N VAL A 407 27.50 0.63 -14.74
CA VAL A 407 28.47 1.35 -15.57
C VAL A 407 28.02 1.35 -17.04
N CYS A 408 27.55 0.20 -17.56
CA CYS A 408 27.02 0.11 -18.93
C CYS A 408 25.83 1.05 -19.14
N LEU A 409 24.87 1.07 -18.20
CA LEU A 409 23.74 2.00 -18.21
C LEU A 409 24.21 3.47 -18.28
N ALA A 410 25.17 3.84 -17.43
CA ALA A 410 25.72 5.20 -17.38
C ALA A 410 26.48 5.58 -18.66
N MET A 411 27.21 4.64 -19.27
CA MET A 411 27.91 4.83 -20.55
C MET A 411 26.92 4.99 -21.72
N ASN A 412 25.88 4.14 -21.79
CA ASN A 412 24.84 4.23 -22.81
C ASN A 412 24.09 5.56 -22.73
N LEU A 413 23.77 5.99 -21.51
CA LEU A 413 23.18 7.31 -21.30
C LEU A 413 24.12 8.42 -21.78
N GLN A 414 25.41 8.35 -21.45
CA GLN A 414 26.40 9.33 -21.91
C GLN A 414 26.44 9.44 -23.43
N GLU A 415 26.50 8.29 -24.13
CA GLU A 415 26.55 8.24 -25.59
C GLU A 415 25.32 8.88 -26.22
N ILE A 416 24.13 8.58 -25.70
CA ILE A 416 22.88 9.14 -26.19
C ILE A 416 22.86 10.66 -26.01
N ILE A 417 23.30 11.18 -24.86
CA ILE A 417 23.37 12.64 -24.63
C ILE A 417 24.37 13.32 -25.56
N LEU A 418 25.54 12.72 -25.78
CA LEU A 418 26.55 13.27 -26.67
C LEU A 418 26.10 13.28 -28.15
N GLN A 419 25.25 12.33 -28.55
CA GLN A 419 24.67 12.28 -29.90
C GLN A 419 23.51 13.27 -30.08
N GLN A 420 22.81 13.65 -29.01
CA GLN A 420 21.73 14.63 -29.06
C GLN A 420 22.29 16.03 -29.31
N GLN A 421 22.23 16.51 -30.55
CA GLN A 421 22.63 17.87 -30.96
C GLN A 421 21.70 18.99 -30.44
N ASN A 422 20.87 18.72 -29.43
CA ASN A 422 19.86 19.67 -28.97
C ASN A 422 20.44 20.74 -28.03
N ASN A 423 19.97 21.98 -28.20
CA ASN A 423 20.34 23.19 -27.45
C ASN A 423 19.98 23.18 -25.93
N ARG A 424 19.76 22.01 -25.30
CA ARG A 424 19.36 21.89 -23.89
C ARG A 424 20.55 21.58 -22.99
N VAL A 425 21.48 22.55 -22.89
CA VAL A 425 22.71 22.41 -22.10
C VAL A 425 22.42 22.03 -20.65
N GLU A 426 21.40 22.60 -20.02
CA GLU A 426 21.03 22.30 -18.62
C GLU A 426 20.68 20.82 -18.40
N VAL A 427 19.89 20.23 -19.30
CA VAL A 427 19.50 18.82 -19.22
C VAL A 427 20.72 17.93 -19.34
N ALA A 428 21.63 18.27 -20.25
CA ALA A 428 22.85 17.53 -20.45
C ALA A 428 23.78 17.65 -19.22
N CYS A 429 23.87 18.82 -18.57
CA CYS A 429 24.53 18.99 -17.26
C CYS A 429 23.93 18.05 -16.21
N HIS A 430 22.60 17.99 -16.09
CA HIS A 430 21.90 17.15 -15.11
C HIS A 430 22.24 15.67 -15.30
N VAL A 431 22.24 15.21 -16.55
CA VAL A 431 22.55 13.83 -16.89
C VAL A 431 24.02 13.51 -16.62
N HIS A 432 24.98 14.37 -16.99
CA HIS A 432 26.39 14.12 -16.70
C HIS A 432 26.73 14.17 -15.21
N ALA A 433 26.04 15.02 -14.43
CA ALA A 433 26.11 15.03 -12.97
C ALA A 433 25.60 13.71 -12.39
N THR A 434 24.52 13.15 -12.96
CA THR A 434 23.98 11.84 -12.57
C THR A 434 24.97 10.72 -12.89
N ILE A 435 25.55 10.71 -14.10
CA ILE A 435 26.53 9.71 -14.55
C ILE A 435 27.74 9.67 -13.61
N ILE A 436 28.37 10.82 -13.33
CA ILE A 436 29.57 10.85 -12.47
C ILE A 436 29.26 10.45 -11.02
N SER A 437 28.05 10.71 -10.55
CA SER A 437 27.57 10.26 -9.23
C SER A 437 27.44 8.75 -9.16
N ILE A 438 26.88 8.11 -10.19
CA ILE A 438 26.78 6.65 -10.29
C ILE A 438 28.18 6.03 -10.35
N MET A 439 29.05 6.54 -11.22
CA MET A 439 30.42 6.02 -11.38
C MET A 439 31.23 6.11 -10.07
N SER A 440 31.16 7.25 -9.39
CA SER A 440 31.87 7.43 -8.11
C SER A 440 31.29 6.55 -7.00
N LEU A 441 29.96 6.35 -6.93
CA LEU A 441 29.35 5.42 -5.98
C LEU A 441 29.83 3.98 -6.19
N ILE A 442 29.90 3.51 -7.44
CA ILE A 442 30.39 2.17 -7.76
C ILE A 442 31.84 2.00 -7.30
N CYS A 443 32.68 3.01 -7.52
CA CYS A 443 34.06 3.01 -7.03
C CYS A 443 34.12 2.91 -5.50
N TRP A 444 33.27 3.68 -4.81
CA TRP A 444 33.22 3.71 -3.34
C TRP A 444 32.75 2.38 -2.75
N ILE A 445 31.68 1.77 -3.30
CA ILE A 445 31.15 0.48 -2.83
C ILE A 445 32.19 -0.62 -2.94
N HIS A 446 32.91 -0.66 -4.07
CA HIS A 446 33.84 -1.75 -4.39
C HIS A 446 35.29 -1.47 -4.03
N LYS A 447 35.60 -0.30 -3.46
CA LYS A 447 36.98 0.15 -3.20
C LYS A 447 37.86 0.01 -4.45
N ALA A 448 37.34 0.43 -5.60
CA ALA A 448 37.97 0.19 -6.89
C ALA A 448 39.03 1.26 -7.19
N GLU A 449 40.20 1.20 -6.55
CA GLU A 449 41.25 2.25 -6.58
C GLU A 449 41.63 2.71 -8.01
N VAL A 450 41.84 1.76 -8.92
CA VAL A 450 42.20 2.08 -10.32
C VAL A 450 41.05 2.78 -11.03
N PHE A 451 39.82 2.33 -10.82
CA PHE A 451 38.65 2.95 -11.44
C PHE A 451 38.36 4.32 -10.81
N TYR A 452 38.52 4.43 -9.50
CA TYR A 452 38.39 5.68 -8.76
C TYR A 452 39.38 6.73 -9.26
N SER A 453 40.64 6.35 -9.48
CA SER A 453 41.67 7.26 -10.03
C SER A 453 41.24 7.85 -11.37
N TYR A 454 40.65 7.02 -12.24
CA TYR A 454 40.11 7.48 -13.53
C TYR A 454 38.87 8.37 -13.38
N VAL A 455 37.91 7.97 -12.54
CA VAL A 455 36.72 8.78 -12.22
C VAL A 455 37.14 10.14 -11.65
N ASN A 456 38.08 10.17 -10.71
CA ASN A 456 38.58 11.38 -10.08
C ASN A 456 39.31 12.29 -11.08
N ARG A 457 40.06 11.74 -12.04
CA ARG A 457 40.63 12.52 -13.16
C ARG A 457 39.54 13.28 -13.92
N ILE A 458 38.43 12.62 -14.26
CA ILE A 458 37.29 13.26 -14.95
C ILE A 458 36.62 14.31 -14.05
N VAL A 459 36.44 14.03 -12.76
CA VAL A 459 35.90 15.02 -11.81
C VAL A 459 36.75 16.28 -11.79
N MET A 460 38.09 16.15 -11.72
CA MET A 460 39.01 17.28 -11.68
C MET A 460 39.03 18.07 -13.00
N GLU A 461 39.04 17.39 -14.14
CA GLU A 461 38.94 18.02 -15.46
C GLU A 461 37.63 18.81 -15.61
N ARG A 462 36.50 18.24 -15.16
CA ARG A 462 35.22 18.95 -15.11
C ARG A 462 35.26 20.12 -14.15
N ALA A 463 35.84 19.98 -12.96
CA ALA A 463 35.93 21.08 -12.01
C ALA A 463 36.71 22.28 -12.56
N GLN A 464 37.75 22.02 -13.38
CA GLN A 464 38.55 23.06 -14.00
C GLN A 464 37.87 23.70 -15.22
N TRP A 465 37.29 22.90 -16.11
CA TRP A 465 36.86 23.36 -17.44
C TRP A 465 35.35 23.44 -17.60
N ALA A 466 34.59 22.59 -16.91
CA ALA A 466 33.15 22.41 -17.12
C ALA A 466 32.43 22.07 -15.79
N PRO A 467 32.47 22.95 -14.77
CA PRO A 467 32.03 22.59 -13.40
C PRO A 467 30.55 22.23 -13.32
N HIS A 468 29.74 22.70 -14.26
CA HIS A 468 28.32 22.39 -14.42
C HIS A 468 28.04 20.92 -14.78
N LEU A 469 29.02 20.16 -15.28
CA LEU A 469 28.89 18.72 -15.56
C LEU A 469 29.11 17.86 -14.30
N ASN A 470 29.53 18.46 -13.19
CA ASN A 470 29.60 17.81 -11.89
C ASN A 470 28.37 18.15 -11.03
N PRO A 471 27.98 17.28 -10.09
CA PRO A 471 26.99 17.61 -9.07
C PRO A 471 27.37 18.86 -8.25
N PRO A 472 26.39 19.55 -7.64
CA PRO A 472 24.97 19.20 -7.57
C PRO A 472 24.17 19.58 -8.82
N ILE A 473 23.01 18.95 -9.01
CA ILE A 473 22.04 19.38 -10.02
C ILE A 473 21.48 20.76 -9.64
N GLN A 474 21.55 21.72 -10.57
CA GLN A 474 21.06 23.08 -10.40
C GLN A 474 19.89 23.37 -11.34
N SER A 475 18.94 24.19 -10.89
CA SER A 475 17.80 24.64 -11.72
C SER A 475 18.23 25.61 -12.82
N GLN A 476 19.36 26.30 -12.63
CA GLN A 476 19.96 27.23 -13.58
C GLN A 476 21.48 27.13 -13.46
N TYR A 477 22.20 27.13 -14.58
CA TYR A 477 23.65 27.10 -14.61
C TYR A 477 24.22 28.43 -15.10
N ASN A 478 25.23 28.93 -14.38
CA ASN A 478 25.99 30.10 -14.81
C ASN A 478 27.25 29.65 -15.56
N PHE A 479 27.32 29.96 -16.85
CA PHE A 479 28.47 29.63 -17.69
C PHE A 479 29.43 30.82 -17.76
N ALA A 480 30.62 30.67 -17.18
CA ALA A 480 31.68 31.64 -17.39
C ALA A 480 32.21 31.55 -18.85
N LEU A 481 32.71 32.65 -19.38
CA LEU A 481 33.24 32.74 -20.76
C LEU A 481 34.34 31.71 -21.09
N HIS A 482 35.07 31.24 -20.07
CA HIS A 482 36.15 30.26 -20.21
C HIS A 482 35.70 28.81 -19.98
N HIS A 483 34.44 28.56 -19.65
CA HIS A 483 33.93 27.20 -19.46
C HIS A 483 33.74 26.52 -20.82
N VAL A 484 34.28 25.32 -20.92
CA VAL A 484 34.19 24.44 -22.09
C VAL A 484 32.95 23.59 -21.94
N LEU A 485 32.05 23.59 -22.93
CA LEU A 485 30.78 22.86 -22.82
C LEU A 485 30.88 21.41 -23.35
N TRP A 486 31.45 21.20 -24.54
CA TRP A 486 31.31 19.91 -25.25
C TRP A 486 32.52 19.48 -26.10
N ASN A 487 33.43 20.40 -26.42
CA ASN A 487 34.52 20.18 -27.39
C ASN A 487 35.79 19.55 -26.79
N LYS A 488 35.74 19.13 -25.52
CA LYS A 488 36.87 18.50 -24.82
C LYS A 488 36.52 17.05 -24.44
N PRO A 489 37.05 16.04 -25.15
CA PRO A 489 36.71 14.63 -24.92
C PRO A 489 37.11 14.13 -23.52
N GLU A 490 38.12 14.74 -22.89
CA GLU A 490 38.59 14.39 -21.54
C GLU A 490 37.55 14.65 -20.43
N LEU A 491 36.47 15.38 -20.73
CA LEU A 491 35.35 15.61 -19.82
C LEU A 491 34.41 14.40 -19.71
N PHE A 492 34.56 13.41 -20.59
CA PHE A 492 33.63 12.29 -20.74
C PHE A 492 34.31 10.95 -20.55
N PHE A 493 33.53 9.96 -20.13
CA PHE A 493 34.02 8.61 -19.95
C PHE A 493 34.29 7.93 -21.30
N ILE A 494 35.47 7.34 -21.43
CA ILE A 494 35.85 6.39 -22.46
C ILE A 494 35.52 4.96 -22.00
N ASP A 495 34.85 4.19 -22.86
CA ASP A 495 34.35 2.84 -22.58
C ASP A 495 35.44 1.86 -22.12
N TRP A 496 36.57 1.80 -22.83
CA TRP A 496 37.63 0.83 -22.49
C TRP A 496 38.29 1.11 -21.13
N GLU A 497 38.43 2.39 -20.73
CA GLU A 497 38.97 2.80 -19.43
C GLU A 497 38.02 2.38 -18.30
N ALA A 498 36.71 2.57 -18.49
CA ALA A 498 35.70 2.15 -17.52
C ALA A 498 35.69 0.62 -17.35
N ARG A 499 35.72 -0.13 -18.46
CA ARG A 499 35.83 -1.59 -18.43
C ARG A 499 37.12 -2.07 -17.80
N TYR A 500 38.25 -1.42 -18.08
CA TYR A 500 39.54 -1.74 -17.49
C TYR A 500 39.56 -1.52 -15.97
N GLY A 501 39.01 -0.39 -15.50
CA GLY A 501 38.87 -0.09 -14.08
C GLY A 501 38.06 -1.15 -13.33
N LEU A 502 36.89 -1.54 -13.89
CA LEU A 502 36.06 -2.61 -13.34
C LEU A 502 36.79 -3.97 -13.35
N TRP A 503 37.44 -4.31 -14.47
CA TRP A 503 38.16 -5.57 -14.62
C TRP A 503 39.30 -5.70 -13.58
N LYS A 504 40.05 -4.61 -13.32
CA LYS A 504 41.07 -4.60 -12.27
C LYS A 504 40.49 -4.84 -10.88
N CYS A 505 39.34 -4.23 -10.57
CA CYS A 505 38.68 -4.40 -9.29
C CYS A 505 38.24 -5.84 -9.01
N PHE A 506 37.57 -6.49 -9.97
CA PHE A 506 36.97 -7.82 -9.75
C PHE A 506 37.89 -9.00 -10.06
N ARG A 507 38.98 -8.81 -10.84
CA ARG A 507 39.93 -9.91 -11.10
C ARG A 507 40.99 -10.06 -10.01
N LEU A 508 41.38 -8.97 -9.34
CA LEU A 508 42.41 -9.00 -8.29
C LEU A 508 41.87 -9.44 -6.92
N THR A 509 40.56 -9.34 -6.71
CA THR A 509 39.89 -9.80 -5.49
C THR A 509 39.84 -11.34 -5.42
N ASP A 510 39.58 -12.03 -6.53
CA ASP A 510 39.62 -13.51 -6.60
C ASP A 510 41.02 -14.10 -6.31
N SER A 511 42.10 -13.35 -6.54
CA SER A 511 43.48 -13.78 -6.23
C SER A 511 43.88 -13.61 -4.75
N HIS A 512 43.20 -12.75 -3.99
CA HIS A 512 43.49 -12.54 -2.57
C HIS A 512 42.65 -13.46 -1.66
N ASP A 513 41.43 -13.84 -2.05
CA ASP A 513 40.61 -14.81 -1.29
C ASP A 513 41.09 -16.27 -1.46
N SER A 514 41.93 -16.56 -2.45
CA SER A 514 42.56 -17.87 -2.64
C SER A 514 43.84 -18.06 -1.81
N THR A 515 44.34 -17.01 -1.15
CA THR A 515 45.53 -17.07 -0.27
C THR A 515 45.21 -16.99 1.22
N SER A 516 43.95 -16.80 1.60
CA SER A 516 43.49 -16.71 3.01
C SER A 516 42.89 -18.02 3.56
N LEU A 517 43.00 -19.15 2.83
CA LEU A 517 42.62 -20.50 3.28
C LEU A 517 43.80 -21.39 3.71
N ILE A 518 44.96 -20.80 4.02
CA ILE A 518 46.06 -21.50 4.66
C ILE A 518 46.60 -20.62 5.79
N VAL A 519 45.99 -20.70 6.98
CA VAL A 519 46.59 -20.95 8.31
C VAL A 519 45.45 -21.30 9.28
#